data_AF-A0A7C8YW10-F1
#
_entry.id   AF-A0A7C8YW10-F1
#
_cell.length_a   1.000
_cell.length_b   1.000
_cell.length_c   1.000
_cell.angle_alpha   90.00
_cell.angle_beta   90.00
_cell.angle_gamma   90.00
#
_symmetry.space_group_name_H-M   'P 1'
#
loop_
_entity.id
_entity.type
_entity.pdbx_description
1 polymer ?
#
loop_
_entity_poly.entity_id
_entity_poly.type
_entity_poly.pdbx_seq_one_letter_code
_entity_poly.pdbx_strand_id
1 'polypeptide(L)'
;LAVDVYNDKIRHLLEPASLPWADRIQFHRINIKHDSRLEGLIKMADLTINLAAICTPADYNTRPLDTIYSNFIDALPVVKYCSENNKRIIHFSTCEVYGKTIGCFLPKDSPLRQDPAYYVLKEDASPCIFGPIEKQRWSYACAKQLIE
;
A
#
# COMPACT_ATOMS: atom_id res chain seq x y z
N LEU A 1 -12.93 -9.59 7.71
CA LEU A 1 -12.07 -8.45 7.32
C LEU A 1 -12.13 -8.34 5.81
N ALA A 2 -12.74 -7.28 5.26
CA ALA A 2 -12.80 -7.14 3.81
C ALA A 2 -12.34 -5.74 3.44
N VAL A 3 -11.13 -5.66 2.89
CA VAL A 3 -10.97 -4.86 1.67
C VAL A 3 -12.14 -5.28 0.79
N ASP A 4 -12.95 -4.33 0.32
CA ASP A 4 -14.17 -4.63 -0.41
C ASP A 4 -13.89 -5.60 -1.57
N VAL A 5 -14.40 -6.84 -1.45
CA VAL A 5 -14.23 -7.92 -2.43
C VAL A 5 -15.52 -8.15 -3.22
N TYR A 6 -16.50 -7.27 -3.07
CA TYR A 6 -17.77 -7.33 -3.79
C TYR A 6 -17.67 -6.50 -5.08
N ASN A 7 -18.45 -6.89 -6.08
CA ASN A 7 -18.48 -6.20 -7.38
C ASN A 7 -19.59 -5.15 -7.47
N ASP A 8 -20.37 -4.93 -6.41
CA ASP A 8 -21.56 -4.06 -6.43
C ASP A 8 -21.23 -2.65 -6.95
N LYS A 9 -20.07 -2.10 -6.54
CA LYS A 9 -19.61 -0.76 -6.95
C LYS A 9 -19.11 -0.69 -8.39
N ILE A 10 -18.75 -1.82 -8.99
CA ILE A 10 -18.17 -1.90 -10.34
C ILE A 10 -19.08 -2.63 -11.33
N ARG A 11 -20.26 -3.08 -10.91
CA ARG A 11 -21.15 -3.89 -11.74
C ARG A 11 -21.49 -3.21 -13.07
N HIS A 12 -21.67 -1.90 -13.05
CA HIS A 12 -21.91 -1.07 -14.24
C HIS A 12 -20.73 -1.03 -15.25
N LEU A 13 -19.54 -1.47 -14.84
CA LEU A 13 -18.36 -1.60 -15.69
C LEU A 13 -18.28 -3.00 -16.35
N LEU A 14 -18.98 -3.98 -15.77
CA LEU A 14 -18.93 -5.39 -16.17
C LEU A 14 -20.18 -5.83 -16.94
N GLU A 15 -21.33 -5.20 -16.68
CA GLU A 15 -22.62 -5.51 -17.29
C GLU A 15 -23.23 -4.25 -17.96
N PRO A 16 -23.87 -4.37 -19.14
CA PRO A 16 -24.05 -5.60 -19.93
C PRO A 16 -22.82 -5.98 -20.77
N ALA A 17 -22.77 -7.21 -21.29
CA ALA A 17 -21.67 -7.71 -22.13
C ALA A 17 -21.49 -6.92 -23.45
N SER A 18 -22.47 -6.08 -23.82
CA SER A 18 -22.39 -5.20 -25.00
C SER A 18 -21.53 -3.95 -24.80
N LEU A 19 -20.94 -3.75 -23.62
CA LEU A 19 -20.08 -2.59 -23.38
C LEU A 19 -18.78 -2.67 -24.22
N PRO A 20 -18.25 -1.53 -24.73
CA PRO A 20 -17.09 -1.47 -25.65
C PRO A 20 -15.73 -1.90 -25.05
N TRP A 21 -15.74 -2.38 -23.81
CA TRP A 21 -14.58 -2.81 -23.03
C TRP A 21 -14.78 -4.17 -22.37
N ALA A 22 -15.89 -4.88 -22.66
CA ALA A 22 -16.19 -6.17 -22.05
C ALA A 22 -15.03 -7.18 -22.19
N ASP A 23 -14.31 -7.16 -23.32
CA ASP A 23 -13.14 -8.02 -23.56
C ASP A 23 -11.80 -7.43 -23.09
N ARG A 24 -11.81 -6.21 -22.54
CA ARG A 24 -10.62 -5.48 -22.09
C ARG A 24 -10.48 -5.41 -20.57
N ILE A 25 -11.52 -5.80 -19.82
CA ILE A 25 -11.51 -5.84 -18.36
C ILE A 25 -12.10 -7.17 -17.88
N GLN A 26 -11.38 -7.86 -17.02
CA GLN A 26 -11.84 -9.10 -16.39
C GLN A 26 -11.78 -8.95 -14.87
N PHE A 27 -12.94 -9.10 -14.22
CA PHE A 27 -13.00 -9.07 -12.77
C PHE A 27 -12.81 -10.47 -12.19
N HIS A 28 -11.79 -10.63 -11.36
CA HIS A 28 -11.55 -11.85 -10.61
C HIS A 28 -11.78 -11.59 -9.12
N ARG A 29 -12.81 -12.22 -8.54
CA ARG A 29 -13.02 -12.20 -7.10
C ARG A 29 -11.99 -13.10 -6.41
N ILE A 30 -10.92 -12.48 -5.90
CA ILE A 30 -9.78 -13.15 -5.27
C ILE A 30 -9.45 -12.50 -3.92
N ASN A 31 -8.84 -13.27 -3.03
CA ASN A 31 -8.21 -12.76 -1.80
C ASN A 31 -6.73 -13.15 -1.82
N ILE A 32 -5.84 -12.17 -1.93
CA ILE A 32 -4.40 -12.39 -2.13
C ILE A 32 -3.71 -13.14 -0.99
N LYS A 33 -4.33 -13.24 0.19
CA LYS A 33 -3.76 -13.98 1.33
C LYS A 33 -3.57 -15.47 1.03
N HIS A 34 -4.55 -16.11 0.39
CA HIS A 34 -4.61 -17.56 0.22
C HIS A 34 -5.41 -17.96 -1.03
N ASP A 35 -4.98 -17.52 -2.21
CA ASP A 35 -5.61 -17.92 -3.48
C ASP A 35 -4.55 -18.45 -4.46
N SER A 36 -4.63 -19.74 -4.78
CA SER A 36 -3.68 -20.42 -5.66
C SER A 36 -3.71 -19.87 -7.10
N ARG A 37 -4.76 -19.13 -7.48
CA ARG A 37 -4.87 -18.52 -8.81
C ARG A 37 -4.00 -17.27 -8.95
N LEU A 38 -3.53 -16.68 -7.85
CA LEU A 38 -2.80 -15.40 -7.86
C LEU A 38 -1.56 -15.44 -8.77
N GLU A 39 -0.74 -16.49 -8.66
CA GLU A 39 0.46 -16.64 -9.48
C GLU A 39 0.11 -16.75 -10.98
N GLY A 40 -0.92 -17.52 -11.32
CA GLY A 40 -1.40 -17.66 -12.70
C GLY A 40 -1.87 -16.32 -13.27
N LEU A 41 -2.61 -15.52 -12.50
CA LEU A 41 -3.06 -14.19 -12.90
C LEU A 41 -1.88 -13.23 -13.12
N ILE A 42 -0.86 -13.28 -12.25
CA ILE A 42 0.37 -12.47 -12.42
C ILE A 42 1.15 -12.92 -13.67
N LYS A 43 1.25 -14.22 -13.94
CA LYS A 43 1.89 -14.76 -15.15
C LYS A 43 1.23 -14.29 -16.44
N MET A 44 -0.09 -14.16 -16.44
CA MET A 44 -0.88 -13.70 -17.59
C MET A 44 -0.70 -12.21 -17.91
N ALA A 45 -0.32 -11.38 -16.92
CA ALA A 45 -0.13 -9.95 -17.12
C ALA A 45 1.34 -9.60 -17.42
N ASP A 46 1.57 -8.46 -18.08
CA ASP A 46 2.93 -7.91 -18.27
C ASP A 46 3.35 -7.00 -17.11
N LEU A 47 2.36 -6.41 -16.43
CA LEU A 47 2.51 -5.43 -15.37
C LEU A 47 1.54 -5.74 -14.22
N THR A 48 2.06 -5.79 -13.00
CA THR A 48 1.26 -5.94 -11.77
C THR A 48 1.19 -4.62 -11.03
N ILE A 49 -0.01 -4.17 -10.67
CA ILE A 49 -0.23 -3.00 -9.82
C ILE A 49 -0.82 -3.48 -8.50
N ASN A 50 -0.10 -3.32 -7.39
CA ASN A 50 -0.58 -3.75 -6.07
C ASN A 50 -1.17 -2.58 -5.28
N LEU A 51 -2.50 -2.59 -5.13
CA LEU A 51 -3.29 -1.62 -4.37
C LEU A 51 -3.90 -2.20 -3.08
N ALA A 52 -3.77 -3.51 -2.86
CA ALA A 52 -4.44 -4.20 -1.77
C ALA A 52 -3.76 -3.87 -0.43
N ALA A 53 -4.48 -3.17 0.45
CA ALA A 53 -3.96 -2.72 1.74
C ALA A 53 -5.10 -2.39 2.72
N ILE A 54 -4.83 -2.52 4.02
CA ILE A 54 -5.58 -1.79 5.05
C ILE A 54 -4.94 -0.41 5.18
N CYS A 55 -5.69 0.64 4.84
CA CYS A 55 -5.21 2.03 4.80
C CYS A 55 -6.10 3.01 5.59
N THR A 56 -6.87 2.51 6.56
CA THR A 56 -7.73 3.34 7.43
C THR A 56 -7.00 3.68 8.73
N PRO A 57 -6.68 4.95 9.03
CA PRO A 57 -5.87 5.31 10.19
C PRO A 57 -6.41 4.84 11.55
N ALA A 58 -7.73 4.75 11.71
CA ALA A 58 -8.37 4.25 12.93
C ALA A 58 -8.03 2.78 13.25
N ASP A 59 -7.65 2.00 12.24
CA ASP A 59 -7.31 0.59 12.39
C ASP A 59 -5.84 0.37 12.77
N TYR A 60 -4.96 1.35 12.56
CA TYR A 60 -3.52 1.15 12.74
C TYR A 60 -3.14 0.89 14.20
N ASN A 61 -3.83 1.55 15.13
CA ASN A 61 -3.62 1.38 16.56
C ASN A 61 -4.63 0.44 17.23
N THR A 62 -5.78 0.17 16.61
CA THR A 62 -6.79 -0.75 17.18
C THR A 62 -6.61 -2.18 16.69
N ARG A 63 -6.06 -2.36 15.47
CA ARG A 63 -5.76 -3.64 14.83
C ARG A 63 -4.37 -3.63 14.19
N PRO A 64 -3.30 -3.40 14.99
CA PRO A 64 -1.93 -3.26 14.47
C PRO A 64 -1.43 -4.53 13.80
N LEU A 65 -1.80 -5.72 14.30
CA LEU A 65 -1.41 -6.99 13.69
C LEU A 65 -2.00 -7.11 12.28
N ASP A 66 -3.33 -6.96 12.13
CA ASP A 66 -4.00 -7.00 10.83
C ASP A 66 -3.38 -6.00 9.84
N THR A 67 -3.03 -4.81 10.34
CA THR A 67 -2.38 -3.75 9.56
C THR A 67 -1.00 -4.20 9.05
N ILE A 68 -0.17 -4.79 9.90
CA ILE A 68 1.16 -5.30 9.53
C ILE A 68 1.03 -6.48 8.55
N TYR A 69 0.18 -7.46 8.85
CA TYR A 69 -0.05 -8.61 7.97
C TYR A 69 -0.52 -8.13 6.58
N SER A 70 -1.50 -7.23 6.53
CA SER A 70 -2.04 -6.74 5.26
C SER A 70 -1.04 -5.96 4.42
N ASN A 71 -0.20 -5.13 5.03
CA ASN A 71 0.64 -4.19 4.30
C ASN A 71 2.06 -4.71 4.00
N PHE A 72 2.50 -5.74 4.72
CA PHE A 72 3.79 -6.38 4.51
C PHE A 72 3.63 -7.85 4.09
N ILE A 73 3.16 -8.71 5.00
CA ILE A 73 3.15 -10.17 4.79
C ILE A 73 2.32 -10.59 3.58
N ASP A 74 1.10 -10.08 3.46
CA ASP A 74 0.17 -10.42 2.39
C ASP A 74 0.63 -9.89 1.01
N ALA A 75 1.54 -8.91 0.98
CA ALA A 75 2.12 -8.38 -0.23
C ALA A 75 3.34 -9.19 -0.72
N LEU A 76 4.01 -9.94 0.16
CA LEU A 76 5.20 -10.72 -0.18
C LEU A 76 4.97 -11.71 -1.35
N PRO A 77 3.86 -12.47 -1.41
CA PRO A 77 3.60 -13.34 -2.55
C PRO A 77 3.53 -12.58 -3.88
N VAL A 78 2.94 -11.39 -3.89
CA VAL A 78 2.83 -10.56 -5.10
C VAL A 78 4.20 -10.16 -5.61
N VAL A 79 5.07 -9.66 -4.71
CA VAL A 79 6.46 -9.28 -5.05
C VAL A 79 7.25 -10.49 -5.52
N LYS A 80 7.14 -11.62 -4.79
CA LYS A 80 7.80 -12.87 -5.14
C LYS A 80 7.42 -13.35 -6.55
N TYR A 81 6.13 -13.45 -6.84
CA TYR A 81 5.66 -13.91 -8.15
C TYR A 81 6.02 -12.95 -9.28
N CYS A 82 6.03 -11.64 -9.03
CA CYS A 82 6.51 -10.69 -10.04
C CYS A 82 8.00 -10.91 -10.35
N SER A 83 8.83 -11.11 -9.32
CA SER A 83 10.26 -11.39 -9.49
C SER A 83 10.50 -12.72 -10.22
N GLU A 84 9.89 -13.81 -9.76
CA GLU A 84 10.04 -15.16 -10.35
C GLU A 84 9.59 -15.25 -11.82
N ASN A 85 8.62 -14.42 -12.21
CA ASN A 85 8.05 -14.42 -13.56
C ASN A 85 8.51 -13.22 -14.41
N ASN A 86 9.54 -12.49 -13.95
CA ASN A 86 10.10 -11.31 -14.62
C ASN A 86 9.04 -10.26 -15.01
N LYS A 87 8.06 -10.03 -14.13
CA LYS A 87 7.00 -9.03 -14.31
C LYS A 87 7.37 -7.71 -13.68
N ARG A 88 7.03 -6.61 -14.35
CA ARG A 88 7.14 -5.27 -13.75
C ARG A 88 6.10 -5.14 -12.64
N ILE A 89 6.49 -4.54 -11.51
CA ILE A 89 5.58 -4.24 -10.41
C ILE A 89 5.50 -2.73 -10.18
N ILE A 90 4.30 -2.24 -9.92
CA ILE A 90 4.04 -0.92 -9.33
C ILE A 90 3.38 -1.17 -7.99
N HIS A 91 4.13 -0.97 -6.90
CA HIS A 91 3.62 -1.11 -5.54
C HIS A 91 3.20 0.25 -4.99
N PHE A 92 1.99 0.34 -4.44
CA PHE A 92 1.52 1.58 -3.83
C PHE A 92 1.92 1.61 -2.36
N SER A 93 2.93 2.40 -2.06
CA SER A 93 3.27 2.79 -0.69
C SER A 93 2.46 4.02 -0.25
N THR A 94 3.02 4.89 0.58
CA THR A 94 2.32 6.00 1.23
C THR A 94 3.29 7.10 1.63
N CYS A 95 2.84 8.36 1.67
CA CYS A 95 3.62 9.44 2.27
C CYS A 95 3.85 9.25 3.79
N GLU A 96 3.12 8.34 4.44
CA GLU A 96 3.35 8.01 5.85
C GLU A 96 4.70 7.33 6.11
N VAL A 97 5.41 6.83 5.09
CA VAL A 97 6.77 6.26 5.26
C VAL A 97 7.78 7.31 5.70
N TYR A 98 7.62 8.57 5.28
CA TYR A 98 8.41 9.68 5.83
C TYR A 98 8.11 9.92 7.32
N GLY A 99 6.85 9.72 7.71
CA GLY A 99 6.38 9.92 9.07
C GLY A 99 6.43 11.38 9.51
N LYS A 100 7.29 11.69 10.48
CA LYS A 100 7.44 13.03 11.04
C LYS A 100 8.50 13.83 10.28
N THR A 101 8.28 15.13 10.13
CA THR A 101 9.31 16.03 9.59
C THR A 101 10.43 16.26 10.60
N ILE A 102 11.65 16.52 10.13
CA ILE A 102 12.80 16.86 11.01
C ILE A 102 12.48 18.13 11.82
N GLY A 103 11.85 19.12 11.19
CA GLY A 103 11.46 20.37 11.83
C GLY A 103 10.50 20.19 13.02
N CYS A 104 9.78 19.06 13.11
CA CYS A 104 8.86 18.84 14.22
C CYS A 104 9.56 18.67 15.59
N PHE A 105 10.85 18.31 15.59
CA PHE A 105 11.68 18.14 16.79
C PHE A 105 12.37 19.42 17.27
N LEU A 106 12.32 20.49 16.48
CA LEU A 106 12.88 21.79 16.86
C LEU A 106 11.99 22.53 17.87
N PRO A 107 12.51 23.50 18.65
CA PRO A 107 11.70 24.42 19.44
C PRO A 107 10.60 25.09 18.59
N LYS A 108 9.45 25.40 19.20
CA LYS A 108 8.25 25.89 18.48
C LYS A 108 8.51 27.20 17.73
N ASP A 109 9.35 28.05 18.30
CA ASP A 109 9.75 29.37 17.84
C ASP A 109 11.04 29.35 17.00
N SER A 110 11.62 28.18 16.74
CA SER A 110 12.83 28.08 15.93
C SER A 110 12.59 28.57 14.50
N PRO A 111 13.37 29.54 13.99
CA PRO A 111 13.22 30.03 12.61
C PRO A 111 13.52 28.96 11.56
N LEU A 112 14.32 27.94 11.92
CA LEU A 112 14.63 26.79 11.05
C LEU A 112 13.40 25.98 10.65
N ARG A 113 12.27 26.11 11.37
CA ARG A 113 10.99 25.48 10.97
C ARG A 113 10.45 26.04 9.64
N GLN A 114 10.88 27.24 9.22
CA GLN A 114 10.48 27.85 7.94
C GLN A 114 11.42 27.48 6.79
N ASP A 115 12.57 26.87 7.08
CA ASP A 115 13.50 26.41 6.06
C ASP A 115 12.98 25.10 5.42
N PRO A 116 12.79 25.06 4.08
CA PRO A 116 12.36 23.86 3.35
C PRO A 116 13.16 22.60 3.68
N ALA A 117 14.44 22.71 4.04
CA ALA A 117 15.27 21.58 4.43
C ALA A 117 14.71 20.77 5.62
N TYR A 118 13.82 21.36 6.42
CA TYR A 118 13.25 20.74 7.63
C TYR A 118 11.84 20.19 7.45
N TYR A 119 11.17 20.41 6.32
CA TYR A 119 9.80 19.94 6.08
C TYR A 119 9.52 19.38 4.68
N VAL A 120 10.35 19.68 3.68
CA VAL A 120 10.21 19.06 2.35
C VAL A 120 10.64 17.60 2.42
N LEU A 121 9.83 16.73 1.82
CA LEU A 121 10.02 15.28 1.80
C LEU A 121 10.44 14.88 0.39
N LYS A 122 11.72 14.54 0.22
CA LYS A 122 12.30 14.03 -1.04
C LYS A 122 12.51 12.52 -0.93
N GLU A 123 12.04 11.79 -1.92
CA GLU A 123 12.02 10.32 -1.94
C GLU A 123 13.41 9.67 -1.89
N ASP A 124 14.43 10.34 -2.41
CA ASP A 124 15.80 9.83 -2.52
C ASP A 124 16.71 10.19 -1.33
N ALA A 125 16.25 11.07 -0.44
CA ALA A 125 17.12 11.68 0.58
C ALA A 125 16.48 11.90 1.96
N SER A 126 15.16 12.08 2.06
CA SER A 126 14.52 12.38 3.33
C SER A 126 14.41 11.13 4.23
N PRO A 127 14.58 11.28 5.56
CA PRO A 127 14.52 10.15 6.47
C PRO A 127 13.08 9.68 6.73
N CYS A 128 12.95 8.41 7.12
CA CYS A 128 11.73 7.85 7.69
C CYS A 128 11.76 8.03 9.22
N ILE A 129 10.89 8.87 9.79
CA ILE A 129 10.92 9.19 11.23
C ILE A 129 9.59 8.82 11.89
N PHE A 130 9.63 7.80 12.75
CA PHE A 130 8.46 7.31 13.48
C PHE A 130 8.51 7.65 14.98
N GLY A 131 7.37 7.46 15.64
CA GLY A 131 7.30 7.50 17.10
C GLY A 131 7.79 6.21 17.75
N PRO A 132 7.83 6.17 19.09
CA PRO A 132 8.21 4.96 19.83
C PRO A 132 7.19 3.83 19.63
N ILE A 133 7.59 2.60 19.98
CA ILE A 133 6.80 1.37 19.77
C ILE A 133 5.41 1.44 20.40
N GLU A 134 5.25 2.10 21.55
CA GLU A 134 3.94 2.32 22.20
C GLU A 134 2.95 3.09 21.31
N LYS A 135 3.42 3.87 20.33
CA LYS A 135 2.59 4.59 19.36
C LYS A 135 2.29 3.67 18.18
N GLN A 136 1.37 2.73 18.41
CA GLN A 136 0.98 1.71 17.44
C GLN A 136 0.43 2.24 16.11
N ARG A 137 0.08 3.53 15.99
CA ARG A 137 -0.23 4.18 14.70
C ARG A 137 0.86 3.93 13.65
N TRP A 138 2.13 3.83 14.06
CA TRP A 138 3.26 3.60 13.15
C TRP A 138 3.37 2.16 12.65
N SER A 139 2.47 1.24 13.06
CA SER A 139 2.38 -0.12 12.52
C SER A 139 2.22 -0.11 11.00
N TYR A 140 1.38 0.78 10.48
CA TYR A 140 1.14 0.96 9.05
C TYR A 140 2.39 1.49 8.32
N ALA A 141 2.95 2.61 8.78
CA ALA A 141 4.11 3.24 8.15
C ALA A 141 5.34 2.32 8.14
N CYS A 142 5.59 1.60 9.24
CA CYS A 142 6.71 0.67 9.34
C CYS A 142 6.51 -0.56 8.42
N ALA A 143 5.30 -1.10 8.36
CA ALA A 143 4.98 -2.19 7.42
C ALA A 143 5.15 -1.74 5.95
N LYS A 144 4.76 -0.50 5.63
CA LYS A 144 4.97 0.10 4.31
C LYS A 144 6.43 0.39 4.00
N GLN A 145 7.21 0.87 4.97
CA GLN A 145 8.65 1.07 4.79
C GLN A 145 9.38 -0.26 4.51
N LEU A 146 8.96 -1.35 5.14
CA LEU A 146 9.63 -2.65 4.99
C LEU A 146 9.32 -3.36 3.65
N ILE A 147 8.22 -3.00 2.99
CA ILE A 147 7.84 -3.56 1.68
C ILE A 147 8.34 -2.73 0.49
N GLU A 148 8.73 -1.47 0.71
CA GLU A 148 9.44 -0.66 -0.30
C GLU A 148 10.81 -1.23 -0.64
#